data_AF-A0A0D0EC48-F1
#
_entry.id   AF-A0A0D0EC48-F1
#
_cell.length_a   1.000
_cell.length_b   1.000
_cell.length_c   1.000
_cell.angle_alpha   90.00
_cell.angle_beta   90.00
_cell.angle_gamma   90.00
#
_symmetry.space_group_name_H-M   'P 1'
#
loop_
_entity.id
_entity.type
_entity.pdbx_description
1 polymer ?
#
loop_
_entity_poly.entity_id
_entity_poly.type
_entity_poly.pdbx_seq_one_letter_code
_entity_poly.pdbx_strand_id
1 'polypeptide(L)'
;MSRPPLFAEQTASGIAVDPRTLERVIPESKRSDGSVRKQIRVRPGFTPQEDVSRFRGTRQQAMDVTSLPKGHILGWVAPSSESQKKAKGADAPPPNKNAKKRANQRAKKAAEKAEAVKDSWEDEED
;
A
#
# COMPACT_ATOMS: atom_id res chain seq x y z
N MET A 1 7.07 -24.68 23.61
CA MET A 1 7.89 -23.79 22.77
C MET A 1 7.42 -23.95 21.32
N SER A 2 6.85 -22.91 20.72
CA SER A 2 6.46 -22.94 19.30
C SER A 2 7.71 -23.12 18.43
N ARG A 3 7.60 -23.93 17.37
CA ARG A 3 8.70 -24.10 16.41
C ARG A 3 8.99 -22.75 15.72
N PRO A 4 10.25 -22.40 15.45
CA PRO A 4 10.57 -21.21 14.68
C PRO A 4 9.97 -21.34 13.27
N PRO A 5 9.52 -20.22 12.66
CA PRO A 5 8.90 -20.25 11.34
C PRO A 5 9.90 -20.75 10.29
N LEU A 6 9.43 -21.60 9.36
CA LEU A 6 10.25 -22.16 8.27
C LEU A 6 10.67 -21.07 7.27
N PHE A 7 9.82 -20.06 7.11
CA PHE A 7 10.11 -18.85 6.34
C PHE A 7 10.28 -17.71 7.33
N ALA A 8 11.50 -17.19 7.45
CA ALA A 8 11.76 -16.05 8.30
C ALA A 8 11.03 -14.82 7.73
N GLU A 9 10.26 -14.13 8.57
CA GLU A 9 9.66 -12.86 8.17
C GLU A 9 10.75 -11.82 7.91
N GLN A 10 10.66 -11.15 6.77
CA GLN A 10 11.58 -10.12 6.34
C GLN A 10 10.98 -8.75 6.64
N THR A 11 11.81 -7.83 7.13
CA THR A 11 11.42 -6.42 7.22
C THR A 11 11.36 -5.78 5.83
N ALA A 12 10.90 -4.54 5.73
CA ALA A 12 10.82 -3.82 4.45
C ALA A 12 12.18 -3.72 3.75
N SER A 13 13.25 -3.64 4.54
CA SER A 13 14.64 -3.65 4.06
C SER A 13 15.19 -5.04 3.69
N GLY A 14 14.38 -6.10 3.79
CA GLY A 14 14.80 -7.48 3.49
C GLY A 14 15.65 -8.13 4.59
N ILE A 15 15.69 -7.57 5.80
CA ILE A 15 16.41 -8.15 6.94
C ILE A 15 15.53 -9.23 7.58
N ALA A 16 16.10 -10.41 7.78
CA ALA A 16 15.48 -11.52 8.49
C ALA A 16 16.23 -11.82 9.79
N VAL A 17 15.53 -12.45 10.75
CA VAL A 17 16.16 -13.03 11.93
C VAL A 17 16.41 -14.51 11.65
N ASP A 18 17.67 -14.95 11.77
CA ASP A 18 18.02 -16.35 11.58
C ASP A 18 17.49 -17.19 12.76
N PRO A 19 16.67 -18.23 12.53
CA PRO A 19 16.09 -19.04 13.61
C PRO A 19 17.10 -19.86 14.42
N ARG A 20 18.31 -20.09 13.89
CA ARG A 20 19.35 -20.88 14.57
C ARG A 20 20.28 -20.01 15.41
N THR A 21 20.73 -18.90 14.84
CA THR A 21 21.72 -18.00 15.46
C THR A 21 21.09 -16.82 16.17
N LEU A 22 19.80 -16.54 15.91
CA LEU A 22 19.07 -15.35 16.37
C LEU A 22 19.71 -14.03 15.94
N GLU A 23 20.63 -14.08 14.96
CA GLU A 23 21.28 -12.91 14.38
C GLU A 23 20.40 -12.26 13.32
N ARG A 24 20.53 -10.95 13.14
CA ARG A 24 19.89 -10.21 12.04
C ARG A 24 20.75 -10.31 10.79
N VAL A 25 20.19 -10.85 9.73
CA VAL A 25 20.91 -11.20 8.50
C VAL A 25 20.09 -10.87 7.27
N ILE A 26 20.76 -10.45 6.20
CA ILE A 26 20.19 -10.41 4.86
C ILE A 26 20.40 -11.80 4.26
N PRO A 27 19.34 -12.56 3.96
CA PRO A 27 19.46 -13.93 3.50
C PRO A 27 20.10 -14.02 2.11
N GLU A 28 20.60 -15.22 1.78
CA GLU A 28 21.10 -15.49 0.44
C GLU A 28 20.00 -15.33 -0.61
N SER A 29 20.38 -14.85 -1.79
CA SER A 29 19.46 -14.66 -2.91
C SER A 29 20.06 -15.16 -4.20
N LYS A 30 19.22 -15.63 -5.11
CA LYS A 30 19.66 -16.13 -6.42
C LYS A 30 19.79 -14.97 -7.39
N ARG A 31 20.89 -14.95 -8.14
CA ARG A 31 21.06 -14.05 -9.28
C ARG A 31 20.26 -14.59 -10.47
N SER A 32 20.10 -13.76 -11.50
CA SER A 32 19.38 -14.13 -12.72
C SER A 32 20.06 -15.28 -13.49
N ASP A 33 21.38 -15.39 -13.39
CA ASP A 33 22.21 -16.49 -13.92
C ASP A 33 22.14 -17.78 -13.06
N GLY A 34 21.43 -17.75 -11.93
CA GLY A 34 21.28 -18.89 -11.03
C GLY A 34 22.37 -19.02 -9.94
N SER A 35 23.47 -18.26 -10.03
CA SER A 35 24.46 -18.21 -8.95
C SER A 35 23.89 -17.57 -7.68
N VAL A 36 24.44 -17.93 -6.51
CA VAL A 36 23.93 -17.47 -5.21
C VAL A 36 24.72 -16.27 -4.69
N ARG A 37 24.02 -15.25 -4.17
CA ARG A 37 24.58 -14.13 -3.42
C ARG A 37 24.73 -14.57 -1.96
N LYS A 38 25.92 -14.34 -1.39
CA LYS A 38 26.20 -14.69 0.00
C LYS A 38 25.29 -13.91 0.96
N GLN A 39 24.98 -14.56 2.08
CA GLN A 39 24.34 -13.93 3.23
C GLN A 39 25.22 -12.82 3.83
N ILE A 40 24.59 -11.75 4.32
CA ILE A 40 25.27 -10.60 4.94
C ILE A 40 24.76 -10.43 6.37
N ARG A 41 25.68 -10.37 7.34
CA ARG A 41 25.36 -10.05 8.74
C ARG A 41 25.13 -8.56 8.92
N VAL A 42 24.06 -8.20 9.63
CA VAL A 42 23.74 -6.82 9.99
C VAL A 42 24.35 -6.51 11.35
N ARG A 43 24.90 -5.30 11.51
CA ARG A 43 25.46 -4.86 12.79
C ARG A 43 24.36 -4.83 13.88
N PRO A 44 24.62 -5.33 15.10
CA PRO A 44 23.67 -5.21 16.20
C PRO A 44 23.27 -3.75 16.44
N GLY A 45 21.96 -3.50 16.57
CA GLY A 45 21.40 -2.16 16.76
C GLY A 45 21.28 -1.28 15.50
N PHE A 46 21.78 -1.71 14.33
CA PHE A 46 21.60 -0.94 13.10
C PHE A 46 20.20 -1.16 12.50
N THR A 47 19.41 -0.09 12.38
CA THR A 47 18.10 -0.11 11.73
C THR A 47 18.12 0.80 10.50
N PRO A 48 17.87 0.28 9.29
CA PRO A 48 17.80 1.11 8.08
C PRO A 48 16.58 2.03 8.11
N GLN A 49 16.63 3.12 7.35
CA GLN A 49 15.59 4.16 7.32
C GLN A 49 14.19 3.63 6.98
N GLU A 50 14.10 2.63 6.10
CA GLU A 50 12.85 1.98 5.70
C GLU A 50 12.17 1.26 6.88
N ASP A 51 12.96 0.75 7.82
CA ASP A 51 12.47 0.03 9.01
C ASP A 51 12.24 0.99 10.20
N VAL A 52 12.60 2.28 10.08
CA VAL A 52 12.35 3.27 11.13
C VAL A 52 10.86 3.61 11.15
N SER A 53 10.14 3.04 12.12
CA SER A 53 8.73 3.33 12.32
C SER A 53 8.53 4.79 12.73
N ARG A 54 7.64 5.50 12.04
CA ARG A 54 7.14 6.79 12.52
C ARG A 54 6.35 6.57 13.80
N PHE A 55 6.45 7.52 14.75
CA PHE A 55 5.67 7.44 15.97
C PHE A 55 4.17 7.33 15.67
N ARG A 56 3.54 6.28 16.20
CA ARG A 56 2.09 6.07 16.18
C ARG A 56 1.65 5.92 17.63
N GLY A 57 0.63 6.68 18.03
CA GLY A 57 0.10 6.58 19.39
C GLY A 57 -0.52 5.20 19.64
N THR A 58 -0.61 4.80 20.91
CA THR A 58 -1.13 3.48 21.32
C THR A 58 -2.51 3.16 20.73
N ARG A 59 -3.42 4.15 20.70
CA ARG A 59 -4.75 4.01 20.06
C ARG A 59 -4.67 3.75 18.56
N GLN A 60 -3.73 4.38 17.85
CA GLN A 60 -3.55 4.18 16.42
C GLN A 60 -2.98 2.81 16.11
N GLN A 61 -1.99 2.36 16.89
CA GLN A 61 -1.42 1.00 16.75
C GLN A 61 -2.49 -0.07 17.00
N ALA A 62 -3.33 0.09 18.03
CA ALA A 62 -4.43 -0.83 18.30
C ALA A 62 -5.47 -0.85 17.17
N MET A 63 -5.76 0.31 16.57
CA MET A 63 -6.63 0.39 15.40
C MET A 63 -6.03 -0.30 14.19
N ASP A 64 -4.73 -0.11 13.90
CA ASP A 64 -4.05 -0.74 12.76
C ASP A 64 -4.12 -2.28 12.87
N VAL A 65 -3.88 -2.85 14.06
CA VAL A 65 -3.98 -4.30 14.34
C VAL A 65 -5.40 -4.84 14.21
N THR A 66 -6.40 -4.06 14.62
CA THR A 66 -7.80 -4.48 14.59
C THR A 66 -8.48 -4.14 13.26
N SER A 67 -7.84 -3.34 12.40
CA SER A 67 -8.43 -2.90 11.15
C SER A 67 -8.59 -4.06 10.18
N LEU A 68 -9.85 -4.34 9.83
CA LEU A 68 -10.20 -5.31 8.81
C LEU A 68 -9.99 -4.70 7.41
N PRO A 69 -9.77 -5.53 6.37
CA PRO A 69 -9.61 -5.03 5.01
C PRO A 69 -10.84 -4.22 4.57
N LYS A 70 -10.60 -3.17 3.78
CA LYS A 70 -11.64 -2.24 3.33
C LYS A 70 -12.76 -3.00 2.62
N GLY A 71 -13.98 -2.89 3.13
CA GLY A 71 -15.17 -3.58 2.61
C GLY A 71 -15.47 -4.92 3.29
N HIS A 72 -14.67 -5.35 4.26
CA HIS A 72 -14.99 -6.50 5.09
C HIS A 72 -15.98 -6.11 6.19
N ILE A 73 -17.14 -6.76 6.18
CA ILE A 73 -18.20 -6.57 7.16
C ILE A 73 -18.02 -7.65 8.22
N LEU A 74 -18.00 -7.26 9.50
CA LEU A 74 -17.90 -8.19 10.62
C LEU A 74 -19.03 -9.22 10.55
N GLY A 75 -18.68 -10.52 10.49
CA GLY A 75 -19.63 -11.63 10.40
C GLY A 75 -20.09 -11.99 8.99
N TRP A 76 -19.62 -11.29 7.94
CA TRP A 76 -19.89 -11.68 6.57
C TRP A 76 -18.87 -12.71 6.08
N VAL A 77 -19.33 -13.95 5.85
CA VAL A 77 -18.58 -14.98 5.16
C VAL A 77 -19.01 -14.98 3.69
N ALA A 78 -18.08 -14.70 2.77
CA ALA A 78 -18.39 -14.84 1.35
C ALA A 78 -18.65 -16.33 1.05
N PRO A 79 -19.74 -16.68 0.33
CA PRO A 79 -19.92 -18.05 -0.12
C PRO A 79 -18.72 -18.43 -0.99
N SER A 80 -18.08 -19.57 -0.69
CA SER A 80 -16.86 -20.03 -1.35
C SER A 80 -17.00 -19.99 -2.87
N SER A 81 -16.32 -19.03 -3.52
CA SER A 81 -16.23 -18.95 -4.97
C SER A 81 -14.98 -19.70 -5.45
N GLU A 82 -14.98 -21.01 -5.29
CA GLU A 82 -14.09 -21.91 -6.01
C GLU A 82 -14.49 -21.89 -7.50
N SER A 83 -14.16 -20.83 -8.26
CA SER A 83 -14.13 -20.80 -9.76
C SER A 83 -14.21 -19.42 -10.44
N GLN A 84 -13.63 -18.32 -9.92
CA GLN A 84 -13.57 -17.07 -10.72
C GLN A 84 -12.18 -16.45 -10.81
N LYS A 85 -11.27 -17.19 -11.44
CA LYS A 85 -10.16 -16.60 -12.22
C LYS A 85 -10.65 -16.30 -13.64
N LYS A 86 -11.26 -15.14 -13.86
CA LYS A 86 -11.28 -14.32 -15.10
C LYS A 86 -12.50 -13.40 -15.10
N ALA A 87 -12.25 -12.10 -14.93
CA ALA A 87 -12.91 -11.04 -15.72
C ALA A 87 -12.20 -9.70 -15.43
N LYS A 88 -11.17 -9.38 -16.23
CA LYS A 88 -10.98 -7.99 -16.64
C LYS A 88 -12.15 -7.68 -17.57
N GLY A 89 -12.95 -6.67 -17.26
CA GLY A 89 -13.96 -6.18 -18.20
C GLY A 89 -15.14 -5.54 -17.51
N ALA A 90 -15.10 -4.20 -17.43
CA ALA A 90 -16.22 -3.27 -17.47
C ALA A 90 -17.52 -3.66 -16.74
N ASP A 91 -17.71 -3.12 -15.53
CA ASP A 91 -19.05 -2.72 -15.06
C ASP A 91 -18.90 -1.64 -13.98
N ALA A 92 -18.81 -0.38 -14.43
CA ALA A 92 -19.05 0.74 -13.54
C ALA A 92 -20.56 0.87 -13.33
N PRO A 93 -21.08 0.88 -12.09
CA PRO A 93 -22.50 1.09 -11.86
C PRO A 93 -22.94 2.44 -12.44
N PRO A 94 -24.13 2.55 -13.04
CA PRO A 94 -24.58 3.77 -13.70
C PRO A 94 -24.54 4.94 -12.71
N PRO A 95 -24.00 6.11 -13.11
CA PRO A 95 -23.79 7.21 -12.17
C PRO A 95 -25.14 7.69 -11.63
N ASN A 96 -25.31 7.54 -10.30
CA ASN A 96 -26.42 8.08 -9.55
C ASN A 96 -26.59 9.58 -9.89
N LYS A 97 -27.84 10.08 -9.94
CA LYS A 97 -28.19 11.48 -10.27
C LYS A 97 -27.31 12.51 -9.55
N ASN A 98 -26.87 12.19 -8.33
CA ASN A 98 -25.96 13.03 -7.53
C ASN A 98 -24.51 13.08 -8.08
N ALA A 99 -24.01 12.00 -8.67
CA ALA A 99 -22.70 11.96 -9.33
C ALA A 99 -22.69 12.82 -10.60
N LYS A 100 -23.75 12.79 -11.41
CA LYS A 100 -23.90 13.67 -12.59
C LYS A 100 -23.96 15.15 -12.19
N LYS A 101 -24.70 15.51 -11.13
CA LYS A 101 -24.73 16.88 -10.61
C LYS A 101 -23.35 17.39 -10.17
N ARG A 102 -22.59 16.57 -9.42
CA ARG A 102 -21.23 16.93 -8.98
C ARG A 102 -20.24 17.03 -10.13
N ALA A 103 -20.33 16.16 -11.14
CA ALA A 103 -19.50 16.24 -12.34
C ALA A 103 -19.76 17.54 -13.12
N ASN A 104 -21.04 17.88 -13.33
CA ASN A 104 -21.42 19.12 -14.01
C ASN A 104 -21.00 20.38 -13.24
N GLN A 105 -21.12 20.39 -11.91
CA GLN A 105 -20.62 21.51 -11.09
C GLN A 105 -19.10 21.65 -11.16
N ARG A 106 -18.36 20.54 -11.17
CA ARG A 106 -16.90 20.56 -11.32
C ARG A 106 -16.47 21.05 -12.70
N ALA A 107 -17.17 20.63 -13.75
CA ALA A 107 -16.91 21.09 -15.11
C ALA A 107 -17.19 22.60 -15.26
N LYS A 108 -18.30 23.10 -14.70
CA LYS A 108 -18.61 24.54 -14.69
C LYS A 108 -17.56 25.35 -13.92
N LYS A 109 -17.18 24.90 -12.72
CA LYS A 109 -16.16 25.58 -11.92
C LYS A 109 -14.77 25.54 -12.57
N ALA A 110 -14.47 24.48 -13.31
CA ALA A 110 -13.23 24.38 -14.09
C ALA A 110 -13.23 25.33 -15.29
N ALA A 111 -14.37 25.48 -15.98
CA ALA A 111 -14.53 26.44 -17.07
C ALA A 111 -14.45 27.88 -16.57
N GLU A 112 -15.16 28.22 -15.49
CA GLU A 112 -15.11 29.54 -14.85
C GLU A 112 -13.70 29.88 -14.35
N LYS A 113 -12.98 28.89 -13.78
CA LYS A 113 -11.57 29.09 -13.41
C LYS A 113 -10.65 29.25 -14.62
N ALA A 114 -10.95 28.60 -15.74
CA ALA A 114 -10.18 28.75 -16.97
C ALA A 114 -10.43 30.09 -17.65
N GLU A 115 -11.67 30.60 -17.64
CA GLU A 115 -12.00 31.96 -18.09
C GLU A 115 -11.36 33.00 -17.19
N ALA A 116 -11.43 32.87 -15.86
CA ALA A 116 -10.76 33.79 -14.94
C ALA A 116 -9.22 33.78 -15.07
N VAL A 117 -8.61 32.64 -15.42
CA VAL A 117 -7.18 32.56 -15.71
C VAL A 117 -6.83 33.17 -17.06
N LYS A 118 -7.75 33.12 -18.03
CA LYS A 118 -7.58 33.76 -19.34
C LYS A 118 -7.71 35.28 -19.24
N ASP A 119 -8.73 35.78 -18.55
CA ASP A 119 -8.92 37.23 -18.32
C ASP A 119 -7.74 37.81 -17.51
N SER A 120 -7.23 37.07 -16.51
CA SER A 120 -6.04 37.47 -15.74
C SER A 120 -4.74 37.50 -16.55
N TRP A 121 -4.70 36.97 -17.78
CA TRP A 121 -3.55 37.03 -18.69
C TRP A 121 -3.73 38.07 -19.81
N GLU A 122 -4.95 38.54 -20.09
CA GLU A 122 -5.23 39.58 -21.08
C GLU A 122 -5.27 41.00 -20.47
N ASP A 123 -5.42 41.15 -19.15
CA ASP A 123 -5.46 42.45 -18.43
C ASP A 123 -4.07 43.07 -18.11
N GLU A 124 -2.94 42.44 -18.49
CA GLU A 124 -1.58 42.92 -18.17
C GLU A 124 -0.80 43.46 -19.40
N GLU A 125 -1.48 43.75 -20.52
CA GLU A 125 -0.87 44.23 -21.77
C GLU A 125 -1.35 45.62 -22.27
N ASP A 126 -1.78 46.51 -21.37
CA ASP A 126 -1.96 47.97 -21.64
C ASP A 126 -1.15 48.86 -20.68
#